data_AF-A0A354GJC5-F1
#
_entry.id   AF-A0A354GJC5-F1
#
_cell.length_a   1.000
_cell.length_b   1.000
_cell.length_c   1.000
_cell.angle_alpha   90.00
_cell.angle_beta   90.00
_cell.angle_gamma   90.00
#
_symmetry.space_group_name_H-M   'P 1'
#
loop_
_entity.id
_entity.type
_entity.pdbx_description
1 polymer ?
#
loop_
_entity_poly.entity_id
_entity_poly.type
_entity_poly.pdbx_seq_one_letter_code
_entity_poly.pdbx_strand_id
1 'polypeptide(L)'
;MLDNNHITIPKKINTKDDLDYEFLRGEGIKYIEQLGSKLWTDYNSHDPGITIMEVLSYAITDLGMRLSLNMEDILAADEKSKALHNQFIKATEILPTAPLTHLDYRKLLIDVGREIGATRPVKNCWLIPYRETIHADCITGELAFNRNTLGKKTSSFNVKGLYTLLVDVDEEIGDCELDNVYSAIITRFQKNRNLCEDIVAIKEVETQNVAVCARIEVERDVDEEKVHAHVLYKIEQYFAPEVNFYGIPQLLDKGYTTEEIFEGPVLDNGFIDDEELKKSQLRSQLLLSDLVKEIMSIEGVKDIQQISMNDCGASRASKDAWRLCLEEGKKPVLCDLSSFSYSKGTLPLNINQTKVEKYLNEIKEEERLRVENAQQNKELTFPEGNAYDIDDYSSILNEFPDTYGIGSYGIISEATPEREALAKQLKGYLIFFDKILASYFKHLGKVKEILSVTGNVKKTYFTQALKDINGFDELVSKA
;
A
#
# COMPACT_ATOMS: atom_id res chain seq x y z
N MET A 1 22.52 -0.78 -13.55
CA MET A 1 23.85 -0.13 -13.59
C MET A 1 23.89 0.79 -12.39
N LEU A 2 24.86 0.62 -11.50
CA LEU A 2 25.02 1.47 -10.31
C LEU A 2 25.46 2.86 -10.80
N ASP A 3 24.61 3.86 -10.60
CA ASP A 3 24.95 5.25 -10.91
C ASP A 3 26.15 5.67 -10.06
N ASN A 4 27.28 5.85 -10.73
CA ASN A 4 28.50 6.35 -10.13
C ASN A 4 28.35 7.88 -10.00
N ASN A 5 27.56 8.31 -9.02
CA ASN A 5 27.40 9.72 -8.70
C ASN A 5 28.77 10.25 -8.23
N HIS A 6 29.38 11.11 -9.05
CA HIS A 6 30.57 11.85 -8.68
C HIS A 6 30.27 12.68 -7.42
N ILE A 7 30.82 12.26 -6.28
CA ILE A 7 30.81 13.04 -5.04
C ILE A 7 31.58 14.33 -5.34
N THR A 8 30.84 15.41 -5.56
CA THR A 8 31.42 16.72 -5.88
C THR A 8 31.48 17.49 -4.59
N ILE A 9 32.68 17.70 -4.03
CA ILE A 9 32.85 18.50 -2.82
C ILE A 9 32.47 19.96 -3.17
N PRO A 10 31.44 20.53 -2.51
CA PRO A 10 31.03 21.89 -2.80
C PRO A 10 32.18 22.87 -2.53
N LYS A 11 32.47 23.76 -3.49
CA LYS A 11 33.47 24.83 -3.30
C LYS A 11 33.06 25.86 -2.24
N LYS A 12 31.79 25.87 -1.82
CA LYS A 12 31.21 26.77 -0.84
C LYS A 12 30.76 25.94 0.36
N ILE A 13 31.57 25.98 1.43
CA ILE A 13 31.37 25.24 2.67
C ILE A 13 30.65 26.12 3.72
N ASN A 14 30.47 27.41 3.43
CA ASN A 14 29.88 28.38 4.34
C ASN A 14 28.34 28.33 4.25
N THR A 15 27.74 27.43 5.02
CA THR A 15 26.29 27.18 5.08
C THR A 15 25.55 28.25 5.90
N LYS A 16 26.28 28.99 6.76
CA LYS A 16 25.72 30.02 7.67
C LYS A 16 24.66 29.46 8.63
N ASP A 17 24.85 28.23 9.05
CA ASP A 17 24.01 27.51 10.01
C ASP A 17 24.90 26.74 10.99
N ASP A 18 24.30 25.83 11.75
CA ASP A 18 24.95 24.99 12.74
C ASP A 18 25.93 23.96 12.15
N LEU A 19 26.03 23.82 10.84
CA LEU A 19 27.05 23.00 10.16
C LEU A 19 28.35 23.78 9.88
N ASP A 20 28.33 25.10 10.05
CA ASP A 20 29.48 25.98 9.78
C ASP A 20 30.10 26.48 11.09
N TYR A 21 31.23 25.85 11.45
CA TYR A 21 32.02 26.23 12.61
C TYR A 21 32.41 27.72 12.62
N GLU A 22 32.86 28.27 11.49
CA GLU A 22 33.32 29.67 11.42
C GLU A 22 32.15 30.64 11.60
N PHE A 23 30.97 30.25 11.10
CA PHE A 23 29.74 30.99 11.35
C PHE A 23 29.36 30.99 12.84
N LEU A 24 29.33 29.82 13.48
CA LEU A 24 29.03 29.69 14.92
C LEU A 24 30.02 30.48 15.78
N ARG A 25 31.31 30.40 15.44
CA ARG A 25 32.38 31.18 16.07
C ARG A 25 32.14 32.68 15.91
N GLY A 26 31.80 33.14 14.71
CA GLY A 26 31.50 34.54 14.44
C GLY A 26 30.28 35.06 15.22
N GLU A 27 29.21 34.28 15.31
CA GLU A 27 28.03 34.63 16.11
C GLU A 27 28.34 34.60 17.62
N GLY A 28 29.17 33.66 18.08
CA GLY A 28 29.66 33.63 19.46
C GLY A 28 30.40 34.91 19.87
N ILE A 29 31.36 35.36 19.05
CA ILE A 29 32.08 36.62 19.27
C ILE A 29 31.12 37.80 19.30
N LYS A 30 30.16 37.86 18.36
CA LYS A 30 29.16 38.91 18.31
C LYS A 30 28.29 38.96 19.58
N TYR A 31 27.92 37.81 20.16
CA TYR A 31 27.23 37.78 21.45
C TYR A 31 28.11 38.31 22.59
N ILE A 32 29.39 37.95 22.61
CA ILE A 32 30.35 38.46 23.60
C ILE A 32 30.50 39.98 23.48
N GLU A 33 30.62 40.53 22.27
CA GLU A 33 30.69 41.97 22.02
C GLU A 33 29.43 42.69 22.53
N GLN A 34 28.25 42.16 22.22
CA GLN A 34 26.99 42.78 22.62
C GLN A 34 26.77 42.80 24.14
N LEU A 35 27.13 41.70 24.81
CA LEU A 35 26.87 41.53 26.25
C LEU A 35 28.01 42.03 27.13
N GLY A 36 29.25 41.98 26.63
CA GLY A 36 30.47 42.07 27.43
C GLY A 36 31.49 43.12 27.00
N SER A 37 31.28 43.84 25.88
CA SER A 37 32.28 44.78 25.32
C SER A 37 32.79 45.88 26.25
N LYS A 38 32.06 46.19 27.33
CA LYS A 38 32.51 47.15 28.35
C LYS A 38 33.60 46.60 29.28
N LEU A 39 33.68 45.28 29.43
CA LEU A 39 34.58 44.60 30.37
C LEU A 39 35.60 43.72 29.65
N TRP A 40 35.18 43.02 28.59
CA TRP A 40 36.01 42.11 27.81
C TRP A 40 36.18 42.66 26.40
N THR A 41 37.40 43.05 26.04
CA THR A 41 37.72 43.78 24.78
C THR A 41 38.72 43.05 23.89
N ASP A 42 39.32 41.95 24.38
CA ASP A 42 40.25 41.12 23.63
C ASP A 42 39.54 39.86 23.13
N TYR A 43 39.39 39.72 21.81
CA TYR A 43 38.72 38.58 21.17
C TYR A 43 39.68 37.72 20.35
N ASN A 44 40.98 37.81 20.65
CA ASN A 44 41.99 37.04 19.95
C ASN A 44 42.07 35.60 20.48
N SER A 45 42.64 34.70 19.67
CA SER A 45 42.74 33.26 19.96
C SER A 45 43.61 32.89 21.17
N HIS A 46 44.39 33.84 21.71
CA HIS A 46 45.19 33.61 22.91
C HIS A 46 44.38 33.83 24.20
N ASP A 47 43.19 34.43 24.11
CA ASP A 47 42.29 34.60 25.23
C ASP A 47 41.61 33.26 25.58
N PRO A 48 41.72 32.76 26.82
CA PRO A 48 41.12 31.49 27.21
C PRO A 48 39.59 31.43 27.08
N GLY A 49 38.89 32.56 27.22
CA GLY A 49 37.44 32.65 27.03
C GLY A 49 37.05 32.45 25.56
N ILE A 50 37.87 32.94 24.63
CA ILE A 50 37.69 32.69 23.19
C ILE A 50 37.94 31.21 22.89
N THR A 51 38.98 30.60 23.46
CA THR A 51 39.22 29.15 23.31
C THR A 51 38.02 28.32 23.80
N ILE A 52 37.41 28.69 24.94
CA ILE A 52 36.20 28.02 25.44
C ILE A 52 35.05 28.14 24.43
N MET A 53 34.81 29.34 23.90
CA MET A 53 33.76 29.56 22.90
C MET A 53 34.03 28.80 21.59
N GLU A 54 35.30 28.69 21.18
CA GLU A 54 35.69 27.90 20.00
C GLU A 54 35.39 26.41 20.20
N VAL A 55 35.73 25.83 21.36
CA VAL A 55 35.39 24.44 21.69
C VAL A 55 33.88 24.21 21.73
N LEU A 56 33.12 25.14 22.31
CA LEU A 56 31.65 25.05 22.30
C LEU A 56 31.08 25.13 20.87
N SER A 57 31.65 25.98 20.02
CA SER A 57 31.24 26.08 18.61
C SER A 57 31.49 24.77 17.87
N TYR A 58 32.62 24.10 18.13
CA TYR A 58 32.92 22.79 17.57
C TYR A 58 31.91 21.71 18.02
N ALA A 59 31.60 21.65 19.32
CA ALA A 59 30.63 20.69 19.84
C ALA A 59 29.20 20.90 19.30
N ILE A 60 28.80 22.16 19.11
CA ILE A 60 27.53 22.49 18.44
C ILE A 60 27.56 22.08 16.97
N THR A 61 28.70 22.22 16.30
CA THR A 61 28.88 21.77 14.91
C THR A 61 28.70 20.26 14.78
N ASP A 62 29.26 19.46 15.70
CA ASP A 62 29.02 18.01 15.74
C ASP A 62 27.53 17.67 15.93
N LEU A 63 26.86 18.32 16.88
CA LEU A 63 25.43 18.15 17.06
C LEU A 63 24.64 18.48 15.78
N GLY A 64 24.96 19.60 15.12
CA GLY A 64 24.38 20.00 13.83
C GLY A 64 24.57 18.94 12.76
N MET A 65 25.78 18.39 12.63
CA MET A 65 26.07 17.32 11.68
C MET A 65 25.19 16.09 11.91
N ARG A 66 24.98 15.68 13.16
CA ARG A 66 24.12 14.53 13.47
C ARG A 66 22.63 14.81 13.27
N LEU A 67 22.20 16.05 13.50
CA LEU A 67 20.84 16.51 13.18
C LEU A 67 20.57 16.52 11.68
N SER A 68 21.61 16.65 10.85
CA SER A 68 21.53 16.68 9.39
C SER A 68 21.52 15.29 8.72
N LEU A 69 21.61 14.20 9.49
CA LEU A 69 21.46 12.85 8.96
C LEU A 69 20.08 12.66 8.32
N ASN A 70 19.97 11.71 7.37
CA ASN A 70 18.68 11.43 6.75
C ASN A 70 17.68 10.95 7.80
N MET A 71 16.40 11.24 7.59
CA MET A 71 15.35 10.93 8.56
C MET A 71 15.26 9.41 8.82
N GLU A 72 15.40 8.60 7.78
CA GLU A 72 15.46 7.14 7.87
C GLU A 72 16.61 6.65 8.76
N ASP A 73 17.76 7.32 8.76
CA ASP A 73 18.92 6.98 9.59
C ASP A 73 18.70 7.41 11.05
N ILE A 74 18.13 8.60 11.29
CA ILE A 74 17.79 9.09 12.64
C ILE A 74 16.76 8.18 13.30
N LEU A 75 15.78 7.70 12.53
CA LEU A 75 14.71 6.83 13.02
C LEU A 75 15.10 5.35 13.07
N ALA A 76 16.22 4.96 12.47
CA ALA A 76 16.71 3.58 12.46
C ALA A 76 17.06 3.08 13.87
N ALA A 77 16.94 1.76 14.06
CA ALA A 77 17.33 1.09 15.29
C ALA A 77 17.85 -0.31 15.00
N ASP A 78 18.93 -0.70 15.69
CA ASP A 78 19.45 -2.06 15.65
C ASP A 78 18.49 -3.07 16.31
N GLU A 79 17.73 -2.62 17.32
CA GLU A 79 16.72 -3.43 17.97
C GLU A 79 15.51 -3.61 17.05
N LYS A 80 15.22 -4.86 16.65
CA LYS A 80 14.06 -5.19 15.80
C LYS A 80 12.73 -4.66 16.34
N SER A 81 12.55 -4.64 17.66
CA SER A 81 11.34 -4.11 18.32
C SER A 81 11.13 -2.61 18.08
N LYS A 82 12.19 -1.89 17.75
CA LYS A 82 12.19 -0.46 17.42
C LYS A 82 12.43 -0.22 15.93
N ALA A 83 12.28 -1.22 15.06
CA ALA A 83 12.32 -0.99 13.62
C ALA A 83 11.19 -0.04 13.17
N LEU A 84 11.41 0.70 12.09
CA LEU A 84 10.46 1.69 11.55
C LEU A 84 9.02 1.14 11.41
N HIS A 85 8.86 -0.09 10.90
CA HIS A 85 7.55 -0.73 10.74
C HIS A 85 6.83 -1.05 12.05
N ASN A 86 7.52 -1.02 13.19
CA ASN A 86 6.93 -1.18 14.52
C ASN A 86 6.67 0.18 15.19
N GLN A 87 7.31 1.25 14.72
CA GLN A 87 7.15 2.61 15.26
C GLN A 87 5.96 3.35 14.63
N PHE A 88 5.67 3.05 13.36
CA PHE A 88 4.64 3.71 12.55
C PHE A 88 3.62 2.71 12.03
N ILE A 89 2.43 3.23 11.72
CA ILE A 89 1.30 2.44 11.21
C ILE A 89 1.49 2.22 9.70
N LYS A 90 1.21 1.01 9.22
CA LYS A 90 1.30 0.69 7.79
C LYS A 90 0.17 1.35 7.00
N ALA A 91 0.40 1.62 5.71
CA ALA A 91 -0.64 2.08 4.80
C ALA A 91 -1.84 1.11 4.77
N THR A 92 -1.59 -0.20 4.77
CA THR A 92 -2.61 -1.27 4.83
C THR A 92 -3.42 -1.31 6.13
N GLU A 93 -3.00 -0.61 7.18
CA GLU A 93 -3.67 -0.59 8.47
C GLU A 93 -4.52 0.68 8.68
N ILE A 94 -4.12 1.80 8.05
CA ILE A 94 -4.73 3.12 8.32
C ILE A 94 -5.59 3.67 7.16
N LEU A 95 -5.25 3.35 5.92
CA LEU A 95 -5.94 3.89 4.74
C LEU A 95 -7.23 3.13 4.38
N PRO A 96 -7.26 1.79 4.45
CA PRO A 96 -8.45 1.03 4.08
C PRO A 96 -9.69 1.41 4.90
N THR A 97 -10.83 1.38 4.23
CA THR A 97 -12.13 1.68 4.81
C THR A 97 -12.99 0.43 4.92
N ALA A 98 -13.99 0.46 5.81
CA ALA A 98 -14.96 -0.64 5.89
C ALA A 98 -15.81 -0.70 4.60
N PRO A 99 -16.24 -1.90 4.15
CA PRO A 99 -17.06 -2.01 2.96
C PRO A 99 -18.45 -1.42 3.19
N LEU A 100 -18.80 -0.38 2.44
CA LEU A 100 -20.09 0.30 2.58
C LEU A 100 -20.93 0.24 1.30
N THR A 101 -20.28 0.15 0.15
CA THR A 101 -20.95 0.17 -1.14
C THR A 101 -21.17 -1.24 -1.69
N HIS A 102 -22.06 -1.35 -2.68
CA HIS A 102 -22.23 -2.60 -3.42
C HIS A 102 -20.92 -3.05 -4.12
N LEU A 103 -20.07 -2.10 -4.53
CA LEU A 103 -18.78 -2.44 -5.14
C LEU A 103 -17.82 -3.01 -4.10
N ASP A 104 -17.76 -2.43 -2.90
CA ASP A 104 -16.92 -2.94 -1.81
C ASP A 104 -17.32 -4.36 -1.42
N TYR A 105 -18.63 -4.63 -1.33
CA TYR A 105 -19.12 -5.98 -1.09
C TYR A 105 -18.74 -6.92 -2.23
N ARG A 106 -18.85 -6.50 -3.50
CA ARG A 106 -18.37 -7.33 -4.62
C ARG A 106 -16.87 -7.63 -4.50
N LYS A 107 -16.03 -6.62 -4.24
CA LYS A 107 -14.58 -6.81 -4.04
C LYS A 107 -14.31 -7.87 -2.95
N LEU A 108 -14.95 -7.70 -1.80
CA LEU A 108 -14.77 -8.55 -0.62
C LEU A 108 -15.23 -10.00 -0.84
N LEU A 109 -16.32 -10.21 -1.60
CA LEU A 109 -16.87 -11.53 -1.86
C LEU A 109 -16.18 -12.25 -3.02
N ILE A 110 -15.66 -11.52 -4.01
CA ILE A 110 -14.81 -12.07 -5.09
C ILE A 110 -13.45 -12.54 -4.54
N ASP A 111 -12.92 -11.84 -3.53
CA ASP A 111 -11.65 -12.16 -2.88
C ASP A 111 -11.69 -13.37 -1.91
N VAL A 112 -12.86 -14.00 -1.75
CA VAL A 112 -12.98 -15.22 -0.94
C VAL A 112 -12.17 -16.34 -1.58
N GLY A 113 -11.41 -17.11 -0.79
CA GLY A 113 -10.68 -18.28 -1.28
C GLY A 113 -9.57 -18.77 -0.36
N ARG A 114 -8.93 -17.82 0.34
CA ARG A 114 -7.87 -18.11 1.31
C ARG A 114 -8.29 -19.11 2.39
N GLU A 115 -9.51 -19.02 2.88
CA GLU A 115 -10.03 -19.90 3.94
C GLU A 115 -10.22 -21.36 3.49
N ILE A 116 -10.39 -21.58 2.18
CA ILE A 116 -10.63 -22.90 1.59
C ILE A 116 -9.43 -23.40 0.76
N GLY A 117 -8.32 -22.66 0.76
CA GLY A 117 -7.11 -23.02 0.01
C GLY A 117 -7.23 -22.90 -1.51
N ALA A 118 -8.25 -22.17 -2.00
CA ALA A 118 -8.43 -21.89 -3.41
C ALA A 118 -7.95 -20.46 -3.72
N THR A 119 -7.17 -20.29 -4.78
CA THR A 119 -6.62 -18.97 -5.13
C THR A 119 -7.70 -18.00 -5.62
N ARG A 120 -8.70 -18.50 -6.37
CA ARG A 120 -9.80 -17.70 -6.92
C ARG A 120 -11.06 -18.55 -7.19
N PRO A 121 -11.79 -18.99 -6.17
CA PRO A 121 -13.00 -19.79 -6.33
C PRO A 121 -14.18 -18.99 -6.91
N VAL A 122 -14.17 -17.66 -6.79
CA VAL A 122 -15.24 -16.79 -7.30
C VAL A 122 -14.65 -15.91 -8.41
N LYS A 123 -15.13 -16.09 -9.65
CA LYS A 123 -14.74 -15.26 -10.79
C LYS A 123 -15.38 -13.87 -10.72
N ASN A 124 -16.66 -13.82 -10.33
CA ASN A 124 -17.44 -12.61 -10.18
C ASN A 124 -18.68 -12.85 -9.28
N CYS A 125 -19.30 -11.78 -8.80
CA CYS A 125 -20.59 -11.88 -8.11
C CYS A 125 -21.41 -10.59 -8.27
N TRP A 126 -22.72 -10.69 -8.06
CA TRP A 126 -23.65 -9.57 -8.19
C TRP A 126 -24.69 -9.59 -7.07
N LEU A 127 -24.83 -8.45 -6.37
CA LEU A 127 -25.85 -8.26 -5.35
C LEU A 127 -27.14 -7.77 -6.01
N ILE A 128 -28.19 -8.58 -5.93
CA ILE A 128 -29.53 -8.25 -6.44
C ILE A 128 -30.45 -7.97 -5.26
N PRO A 129 -31.19 -6.84 -5.24
CA PRO A 129 -32.18 -6.58 -4.19
C PRO A 129 -33.24 -7.68 -4.11
N TYR A 130 -33.37 -8.31 -2.95
CA TYR A 130 -34.39 -9.30 -2.65
C TYR A 130 -35.66 -8.59 -2.17
N ARG A 131 -36.80 -8.90 -2.81
CA ARG A 131 -38.09 -8.28 -2.51
C ARG A 131 -38.93 -9.20 -1.63
N GLU A 132 -38.98 -8.87 -0.34
CA GLU A 132 -39.91 -9.50 0.60
C GLU A 132 -41.01 -8.49 0.95
N THR A 133 -42.28 -8.84 0.68
CA THR A 133 -43.41 -7.96 0.97
C THR A 133 -43.98 -8.28 2.35
N ILE A 134 -44.04 -7.27 3.23
CA ILE A 134 -44.71 -7.37 4.53
C ILE A 134 -46.04 -6.62 4.46
N HIS A 135 -47.06 -7.23 5.03
CA HIS A 135 -48.37 -6.64 5.22
C HIS A 135 -48.54 -6.16 6.67
N ALA A 136 -49.13 -4.98 6.85
CA ALA A 136 -49.42 -4.40 8.15
C ALA A 136 -50.93 -4.19 8.32
N ASP A 137 -51.49 -4.65 9.43
CA ASP A 137 -52.85 -4.28 9.85
C ASP A 137 -52.82 -2.85 10.41
N CYS A 138 -53.52 -1.94 9.75
CA CYS A 138 -53.50 -0.51 10.10
C CYS A 138 -54.31 -0.18 11.37
N ILE A 139 -54.98 -1.16 11.97
CA ILE A 139 -55.78 -1.00 13.19
C ILE A 139 -55.01 -1.57 14.39
N THR A 140 -54.48 -2.79 14.28
CA THR A 140 -53.77 -3.47 15.39
C THR A 140 -52.27 -3.19 15.41
N GLY A 141 -51.68 -2.80 14.27
CA GLY A 141 -50.23 -2.65 14.11
C GLY A 141 -49.49 -3.98 13.91
N GLU A 142 -50.20 -5.09 13.75
CA GLU A 142 -49.60 -6.41 13.52
C GLU A 142 -49.01 -6.51 12.11
N LEU A 143 -47.85 -7.16 12.00
CA LEU A 143 -47.14 -7.42 10.74
C LEU A 143 -47.21 -8.90 10.39
N ALA A 144 -47.44 -9.22 9.12
CA ALA A 144 -47.39 -10.59 8.62
C ALA A 144 -46.90 -10.65 7.17
N PHE A 145 -46.22 -11.74 6.82
CA PHE A 145 -45.84 -12.04 5.43
C PHE A 145 -47.05 -12.45 4.58
N ASN A 146 -48.07 -13.05 5.19
CA ASN A 146 -49.29 -13.45 4.50
C ASN A 146 -50.43 -12.47 4.83
N ARG A 147 -50.97 -11.80 3.81
CA ARG A 147 -52.12 -10.89 3.99
C ARG A 147 -53.33 -11.55 4.64
N ASN A 148 -53.56 -12.84 4.40
CA ASN A 148 -54.76 -13.56 4.84
C ASN A 148 -54.80 -13.79 6.36
N THR A 149 -53.71 -13.56 7.08
CA THR A 149 -53.65 -13.69 8.54
C THR A 149 -54.00 -12.38 9.26
N LEU A 150 -54.27 -11.30 8.54
CA LEU A 150 -54.53 -9.96 9.07
C LEU A 150 -56.00 -9.54 8.89
N GLY A 151 -56.42 -8.49 9.61
CA GLY A 151 -57.75 -7.93 9.52
C GLY A 151 -58.05 -7.23 8.19
N LYS A 152 -59.22 -6.59 8.10
CA LYS A 152 -59.74 -6.07 6.81
C LYS A 152 -58.97 -4.85 6.28
N LYS A 153 -58.36 -4.03 7.15
CA LYS A 153 -57.69 -2.77 6.75
C LYS A 153 -56.18 -2.95 6.77
N THR A 154 -55.63 -3.37 5.64
CA THR A 154 -54.20 -3.68 5.49
C THR A 154 -53.49 -2.72 4.54
N SER A 155 -52.20 -2.49 4.82
CA SER A 155 -51.24 -1.85 3.91
C SER A 155 -50.05 -2.79 3.68
N SER A 156 -49.21 -2.53 2.68
CA SER A 156 -48.04 -3.36 2.40
C SER A 156 -46.84 -2.55 1.96
N PHE A 157 -45.65 -3.04 2.27
CA PHE A 157 -44.38 -2.46 1.85
C PHE A 157 -43.34 -3.55 1.62
N ASN A 158 -42.31 -3.26 0.82
CA ASN A 158 -41.19 -4.17 0.62
C ASN A 158 -40.08 -3.86 1.61
N VAL A 159 -39.52 -4.90 2.22
CA VAL A 159 -38.31 -4.80 3.05
C VAL A 159 -37.14 -4.38 2.16
N LYS A 160 -36.33 -3.45 2.66
CA LYS A 160 -35.10 -2.99 2.00
C LYS A 160 -33.88 -3.58 2.72
N GLY A 161 -32.74 -3.62 2.03
CA GLY A 161 -31.48 -4.13 2.59
C GLY A 161 -31.33 -5.65 2.54
N LEU A 162 -32.28 -6.36 1.94
CA LEU A 162 -32.16 -7.79 1.70
C LEU A 162 -31.62 -8.03 0.28
N TYR A 163 -30.69 -8.97 0.14
CA TYR A 163 -30.05 -9.26 -1.14
C TYR A 163 -30.09 -10.75 -1.47
N THR A 164 -30.20 -11.06 -2.76
CA THR A 164 -29.78 -12.34 -3.34
C THR A 164 -28.43 -12.12 -4.02
N LEU A 165 -27.45 -12.93 -3.66
CA LEU A 165 -26.14 -12.90 -4.29
C LEU A 165 -26.12 -13.90 -5.44
N LEU A 166 -25.88 -13.41 -6.66
CA LEU A 166 -25.52 -14.27 -7.78
C LEU A 166 -24.00 -14.44 -7.80
N VAL A 167 -23.52 -15.67 -7.90
CA VAL A 167 -22.09 -16.00 -7.87
C VAL A 167 -21.72 -16.72 -9.15
N ASP A 168 -20.62 -16.26 -9.76
CA ASP A 168 -19.93 -16.96 -10.83
C ASP A 168 -18.74 -17.71 -10.21
N VAL A 169 -18.86 -19.03 -10.09
CA VAL A 169 -17.87 -19.90 -9.47
C VAL A 169 -16.91 -20.39 -10.53
N ASP A 170 -15.63 -20.56 -10.17
CA ASP A 170 -14.65 -21.12 -11.08
C ASP A 170 -14.98 -22.58 -11.42
N GLU A 171 -14.76 -22.98 -12.68
CA GLU A 171 -15.06 -24.31 -13.20
C GLU A 171 -14.23 -25.42 -12.53
N GLU A 172 -13.11 -25.06 -11.90
CA GLU A 172 -12.27 -25.99 -11.16
C GLU A 172 -12.83 -26.34 -9.78
N ILE A 173 -13.77 -25.55 -9.26
CA ILE A 173 -14.48 -25.85 -8.02
C ILE A 173 -15.56 -26.88 -8.34
N GLY A 174 -15.37 -28.10 -7.86
CA GLY A 174 -16.36 -29.16 -8.03
C GLY A 174 -17.63 -28.92 -7.21
N ASP A 175 -18.74 -29.57 -7.62
CA ASP A 175 -20.04 -29.47 -6.94
C ASP A 175 -19.98 -29.72 -5.42
N CYS A 176 -19.08 -30.62 -4.98
CA CYS A 176 -18.91 -30.96 -3.56
C CYS A 176 -18.24 -29.85 -2.73
N GLU A 177 -17.56 -28.89 -3.38
CA GLU A 177 -16.85 -27.78 -2.73
C GLU A 177 -17.65 -26.48 -2.74
N LEU A 178 -18.75 -26.45 -3.51
CA LEU A 178 -19.60 -25.29 -3.70
C LEU A 178 -20.22 -24.79 -2.37
N ASP A 179 -20.63 -25.72 -1.50
CA ASP A 179 -21.10 -25.41 -0.14
C ASP A 179 -20.01 -24.76 0.73
N ASN A 180 -18.74 -25.11 0.54
CA ASN A 180 -17.62 -24.49 1.25
C ASN A 180 -17.40 -23.06 0.77
N VAL A 181 -17.49 -22.82 -0.55
CA VAL A 181 -17.43 -21.47 -1.12
C VAL A 181 -18.56 -20.60 -0.57
N TYR A 182 -19.80 -21.08 -0.59
CA TYR A 182 -20.93 -20.35 -0.03
C TYR A 182 -20.81 -20.08 1.47
N SER A 183 -20.30 -21.04 2.23
CA SER A 183 -20.02 -20.87 3.66
C SER A 183 -18.94 -19.81 3.93
N ALA A 184 -17.90 -19.76 3.08
CA ALA A 184 -16.85 -18.76 3.16
C ALA A 184 -17.37 -17.36 2.78
N ILE A 185 -18.19 -17.25 1.74
CA ILE A 185 -18.90 -16.02 1.35
C ILE A 185 -19.76 -15.49 2.50
N ILE A 186 -20.60 -16.35 3.11
CA ILE A 186 -21.46 -15.95 4.24
C ILE A 186 -20.59 -15.48 5.41
N THR A 187 -19.55 -16.22 5.75
CA THR A 187 -18.64 -15.86 6.86
C THR A 187 -17.98 -14.51 6.62
N ARG A 188 -17.46 -14.29 5.41
CA ARG A 188 -16.80 -13.05 4.99
C ARG A 188 -17.78 -11.87 5.00
N PHE A 189 -19.00 -12.06 4.51
CA PHE A 189 -20.07 -11.07 4.57
C PHE A 189 -20.47 -10.74 6.01
N GLN A 190 -20.75 -11.73 6.86
CA GLN A 190 -21.21 -11.52 8.24
C GLN A 190 -20.18 -10.78 9.10
N LYS A 191 -18.88 -11.00 8.86
CA LYS A 191 -17.80 -10.25 9.52
C LYS A 191 -17.80 -8.76 9.16
N ASN A 192 -18.38 -8.39 8.02
CA ASN A 192 -18.38 -7.04 7.44
C ASN A 192 -19.80 -6.51 7.18
N ARG A 193 -20.81 -7.08 7.83
CA ARG A 193 -22.22 -6.82 7.54
C ARG A 193 -22.64 -5.45 8.07
N ASN A 194 -23.20 -4.63 7.18
CA ASN A 194 -23.74 -3.32 7.53
C ASN A 194 -25.05 -3.42 8.33
N LEU A 195 -25.44 -2.30 8.94
CA LEU A 195 -26.70 -2.19 9.65
C LEU A 195 -27.88 -2.39 8.69
N CYS A 196 -28.84 -3.21 9.11
CA CYS A 196 -30.08 -3.49 8.36
C CYS A 196 -29.87 -4.11 6.96
N GLU A 197 -28.70 -4.67 6.69
CA GLU A 197 -28.42 -5.41 5.46
C GLU A 197 -28.21 -6.90 5.73
N ASP A 198 -28.68 -7.76 4.82
CA ASP A 198 -28.45 -9.21 4.89
C ASP A 198 -28.53 -9.90 3.52
N ILE A 199 -27.85 -11.05 3.41
CA ILE A 199 -27.93 -11.94 2.24
C ILE A 199 -28.93 -13.04 2.56
N VAL A 200 -30.06 -13.05 1.85
CA VAL A 200 -31.15 -14.02 2.04
C VAL A 200 -30.87 -15.32 1.30
N ALA A 201 -30.26 -15.21 0.11
CA ALA A 201 -29.96 -16.36 -0.74
C ALA A 201 -28.68 -16.14 -1.52
N ILE A 202 -27.92 -17.22 -1.69
CA ILE A 202 -26.80 -17.30 -2.63
C ILE A 202 -27.23 -18.26 -3.73
N LYS A 203 -27.04 -17.87 -4.99
CA LYS A 203 -27.36 -18.67 -6.16
C LYS A 203 -26.21 -18.58 -7.15
N GLU A 204 -25.98 -19.66 -7.86
CA GLU A 204 -25.12 -19.62 -9.03
C GLU A 204 -25.79 -18.78 -10.13
N VAL A 205 -25.01 -18.01 -10.87
CA VAL A 205 -25.51 -17.22 -11.99
C VAL A 205 -25.95 -18.14 -13.12
N GLU A 206 -27.20 -17.99 -13.57
CA GLU A 206 -27.70 -18.77 -14.69
C GLU A 206 -27.03 -18.33 -16.00
N THR A 207 -26.89 -19.26 -16.94
CA THR A 207 -26.26 -18.98 -18.24
C THR A 207 -27.28 -18.80 -19.36
N GLN A 208 -26.94 -17.98 -20.35
CA GLN A 208 -27.64 -17.90 -21.62
C GLN A 208 -26.66 -18.27 -22.74
N ASN A 209 -26.97 -19.35 -23.44
CA ASN A 209 -26.11 -19.92 -24.47
C ASN A 209 -26.17 -19.11 -25.77
N VAL A 210 -25.03 -18.62 -26.21
CA VAL A 210 -24.87 -17.77 -27.40
C VAL A 210 -23.98 -18.46 -28.42
N ALA A 211 -24.45 -18.58 -29.66
CA ALA A 211 -23.69 -19.10 -30.79
C ALA A 211 -23.01 -17.95 -31.51
N VAL A 212 -21.68 -18.01 -31.65
CA VAL A 212 -20.91 -17.09 -32.49
C VAL A 212 -20.34 -17.87 -33.67
N CYS A 213 -20.65 -17.41 -34.88
CA CYS A 213 -20.09 -17.98 -36.10
C CYS A 213 -19.27 -16.92 -36.82
N ALA A 214 -17.99 -17.20 -37.09
CA ALA A 214 -17.09 -16.24 -37.72
C ALA A 214 -16.18 -16.90 -38.77
N ARG A 215 -15.90 -16.15 -39.84
CA ARG A 215 -14.84 -16.43 -40.81
C ARG A 215 -13.79 -15.34 -40.71
N ILE A 216 -12.59 -15.72 -40.26
CA ILE A 216 -11.51 -14.81 -39.90
C ILE A 216 -10.33 -15.03 -40.85
N GLU A 217 -9.84 -13.95 -41.44
CA GLU A 217 -8.57 -13.94 -42.16
C GLU A 217 -7.47 -13.55 -41.17
N VAL A 218 -6.41 -14.37 -41.11
CA VAL A 218 -5.23 -14.11 -40.27
C VAL A 218 -4.05 -13.72 -41.13
N GLU A 219 -3.09 -13.03 -40.52
CA GLU A 219 -1.82 -12.67 -41.16
C GLU A 219 -1.01 -13.92 -41.54
N ARG A 220 -0.05 -13.76 -42.46
CA ARG A 220 0.69 -14.92 -42.99
C ARG A 220 1.61 -15.57 -41.96
N ASP A 221 2.27 -14.75 -41.15
CA ASP A 221 3.38 -15.14 -40.27
C ASP A 221 2.95 -15.28 -38.80
N VAL A 222 1.70 -15.69 -38.55
CA VAL A 222 1.18 -15.91 -37.19
C VAL A 222 0.83 -17.37 -36.95
N ASP A 223 0.88 -17.77 -35.67
CA ASP A 223 0.39 -19.05 -35.19
C ASP A 223 -1.15 -19.00 -35.12
N GLU A 224 -1.82 -19.67 -36.05
CA GLU A 224 -3.28 -19.68 -36.14
C GLU A 224 -3.97 -20.32 -34.93
N GLU A 225 -3.36 -21.31 -34.28
CA GLU A 225 -3.93 -21.94 -33.09
C GLU A 225 -3.87 -21.00 -31.88
N LYS A 226 -2.78 -20.22 -31.75
CA LYS A 226 -2.66 -19.16 -30.73
C LYS A 226 -3.67 -18.05 -30.97
N VAL A 227 -3.85 -17.61 -32.22
CA VAL A 227 -4.86 -16.61 -32.58
C VAL A 227 -6.26 -17.13 -32.23
N HIS A 228 -6.59 -18.39 -32.53
CA HIS A 228 -7.89 -18.96 -32.17
C HIS A 228 -8.12 -18.97 -30.65
N ALA A 229 -7.12 -19.36 -29.85
CA ALA A 229 -7.21 -19.30 -28.40
C ALA A 229 -7.48 -17.87 -27.90
N HIS A 230 -6.82 -16.87 -28.47
CA HIS A 230 -7.05 -15.46 -28.12
C HIS A 230 -8.43 -14.96 -28.56
N VAL A 231 -8.97 -15.47 -29.68
CA VAL A 231 -10.34 -15.17 -30.12
C VAL A 231 -11.35 -15.70 -29.10
N LEU A 232 -11.23 -16.96 -28.69
CA LEU A 232 -12.12 -17.56 -27.69
C LEU A 232 -12.06 -16.79 -26.37
N TYR A 233 -10.84 -16.54 -25.87
CA TYR A 233 -10.62 -15.76 -24.66
C TYR A 233 -11.22 -14.35 -24.75
N LYS A 234 -11.01 -13.63 -25.86
CA LYS A 234 -11.58 -12.28 -26.02
C LYS A 234 -13.11 -12.28 -26.11
N ILE A 235 -13.72 -13.30 -26.70
CA ILE A 235 -15.17 -13.43 -26.72
C ILE A 235 -15.70 -13.67 -25.31
N GLU A 236 -15.07 -14.55 -24.53
CA GLU A 236 -15.41 -14.79 -23.12
C GLU A 236 -15.28 -13.51 -22.29
N GLN A 237 -14.17 -12.78 -22.42
CA GLN A 237 -13.96 -11.49 -21.74
C GLN A 237 -14.96 -10.42 -22.18
N TYR A 238 -15.44 -10.45 -23.43
CA TYR A 238 -16.50 -9.55 -23.88
C TYR A 238 -17.85 -9.93 -23.24
N PHE A 239 -18.17 -11.22 -23.21
CA PHE A 239 -19.41 -11.79 -22.68
C PHE A 239 -19.55 -11.55 -21.18
N ALA A 240 -18.56 -11.98 -20.42
CA ALA A 240 -18.48 -11.83 -18.98
C ALA A 240 -17.05 -11.41 -18.61
N PRO A 241 -16.77 -10.09 -18.54
CA PRO A 241 -15.44 -9.60 -18.20
C PRO A 241 -14.99 -10.12 -16.84
N GLU A 242 -13.80 -10.70 -16.81
CA GLU A 242 -13.22 -11.18 -15.57
C GLU A 242 -12.72 -10.03 -14.69
N VAL A 243 -12.79 -10.24 -13.38
CA VAL A 243 -12.29 -9.29 -12.39
C VAL A 243 -10.84 -9.63 -12.04
N ASN A 244 -9.92 -8.73 -12.36
CA ASN A 244 -8.49 -8.90 -12.13
C ASN A 244 -8.06 -8.39 -10.76
N PHE A 245 -6.98 -8.97 -10.24
CA PHE A 245 -6.26 -8.50 -9.06
C PHE A 245 -4.95 -7.83 -9.47
N TYR A 246 -4.64 -6.72 -8.82
CA TYR A 246 -3.45 -5.93 -9.06
C TYR A 246 -2.60 -5.77 -7.80
N GLY A 247 -1.29 -5.71 -7.96
CA GLY A 247 -0.37 -5.23 -6.93
C GLY A 247 -0.22 -3.70 -6.96
N ILE A 248 0.37 -3.13 -5.92
CA ILE A 248 0.62 -1.68 -5.82
C ILE A 248 1.41 -1.15 -7.03
N PRO A 249 2.54 -1.77 -7.46
CA PRO A 249 3.31 -1.25 -8.59
C PRO A 249 2.49 -1.14 -9.87
N GLN A 250 1.62 -2.13 -10.12
CA GLN A 250 0.77 -2.15 -11.32
C GLN A 250 -0.28 -1.02 -11.30
N LEU A 251 -0.86 -0.71 -10.15
CA LEU A 251 -1.83 0.38 -10.03
C LEU A 251 -1.15 1.76 -10.11
N LEU A 252 0.05 1.91 -9.56
CA LEU A 252 0.85 3.12 -9.73
C LEU A 252 1.19 3.36 -11.20
N ASP A 253 1.56 2.31 -11.94
CA ASP A 253 1.82 2.39 -13.40
C ASP A 253 0.55 2.74 -14.20
N LYS A 254 -0.63 2.33 -13.73
CA LYS A 254 -1.94 2.76 -14.27
C LYS A 254 -2.29 4.21 -13.94
N GLY A 255 -1.49 4.89 -13.12
CA GLY A 255 -1.66 6.30 -12.76
C GLY A 255 -2.53 6.56 -11.53
N TYR A 256 -2.85 5.52 -10.74
CA TYR A 256 -3.54 5.70 -9.45
C TYR A 256 -2.58 6.26 -8.40
N THR A 257 -3.12 7.10 -7.53
CA THR A 257 -2.44 7.54 -6.31
C THR A 257 -2.55 6.48 -5.20
N THR A 258 -1.65 6.55 -4.22
CA THR A 258 -1.69 5.65 -3.05
C THR A 258 -3.03 5.70 -2.33
N GLU A 259 -3.61 6.89 -2.15
CA GLU A 259 -4.90 7.06 -1.48
C GLU A 259 -6.02 6.32 -2.23
N GLU A 260 -6.05 6.42 -3.57
CA GLU A 260 -7.04 5.73 -4.40
C GLU A 260 -6.85 4.21 -4.41
N ILE A 261 -5.61 3.72 -4.34
CA ILE A 261 -5.32 2.27 -4.30
C ILE A 261 -5.90 1.63 -3.04
N PHE A 262 -5.78 2.32 -1.90
CA PHE A 262 -6.26 1.80 -0.61
C PHE A 262 -7.71 2.17 -0.30
N GLU A 263 -8.45 2.79 -1.23
CA GLU A 263 -9.86 3.09 -1.04
C GLU A 263 -10.71 1.81 -1.06
N GLY A 264 -11.43 1.57 0.04
CA GLY A 264 -12.29 0.41 0.22
C GLY A 264 -11.68 -0.67 1.13
N PRO A 265 -12.24 -1.89 1.10
CA PRO A 265 -11.89 -2.95 2.04
C PRO A 265 -10.53 -3.58 1.74
N VAL A 266 -9.88 -4.08 2.79
CA VAL A 266 -8.65 -4.88 2.67
C VAL A 266 -8.96 -6.26 2.08
N LEU A 267 -8.19 -6.64 1.06
CA LEU A 267 -8.33 -7.89 0.33
C LEU A 267 -7.08 -8.80 0.48
N ASP A 268 -7.27 -10.10 0.34
CA ASP A 268 -6.26 -11.15 0.45
C ASP A 268 -5.45 -11.36 -0.84
N ASN A 269 -6.01 -11.12 -2.01
CA ASN A 269 -5.39 -11.48 -3.29
C ASN A 269 -4.89 -10.31 -4.14
N GLY A 270 -4.92 -9.08 -3.60
CA GLY A 270 -4.46 -7.88 -4.29
C GLY A 270 -5.51 -6.78 -4.21
N PHE A 271 -5.49 -5.85 -5.16
CA PHE A 271 -6.48 -4.80 -5.29
C PHE A 271 -7.35 -5.03 -6.53
N ILE A 272 -8.62 -4.65 -6.45
CA ILE A 272 -9.56 -4.73 -7.58
C ILE A 272 -9.87 -3.31 -8.04
N ASP A 273 -9.68 -3.06 -9.34
CA ASP A 273 -9.98 -1.79 -9.98
C ASP A 273 -11.50 -1.56 -10.07
N ASP A 274 -11.97 -0.43 -9.54
CA ASP A 274 -13.40 -0.10 -9.51
C ASP A 274 -14.03 0.08 -10.88
N GLU A 275 -13.29 0.63 -11.85
CA GLU A 275 -13.80 0.86 -13.19
C GLU A 275 -13.92 -0.45 -13.96
N GLU A 276 -12.98 -1.38 -13.76
CA GLU A 276 -13.09 -2.74 -14.30
C GLU A 276 -14.21 -3.53 -13.64
N LEU A 277 -14.35 -3.43 -12.31
CA LEU A 277 -15.44 -4.08 -11.58
C LEU A 277 -16.82 -3.55 -11.98
N LYS A 278 -16.96 -2.25 -12.25
CA LYS A 278 -18.20 -1.67 -12.79
C LYS A 278 -18.50 -2.18 -14.21
N LYS A 279 -17.48 -2.42 -15.04
CA LYS A 279 -17.64 -2.97 -16.39
C LYS A 279 -18.00 -4.46 -16.39
N SER A 280 -17.67 -5.20 -15.33
CA SER A 280 -18.02 -6.62 -15.16
C SER A 280 -19.46 -6.86 -14.66
N GLN A 281 -20.35 -5.88 -14.79
CA GLN A 281 -21.79 -6.05 -14.52
C GLN A 281 -22.44 -6.95 -15.57
N LEU A 282 -23.50 -7.68 -15.16
CA LEU A 282 -24.28 -8.49 -16.10
C LEU A 282 -24.85 -7.60 -17.21
N ARG A 283 -24.55 -7.96 -18.46
CA ARG A 283 -24.99 -7.23 -19.63
C ARG A 283 -26.47 -7.52 -19.90
N SER A 284 -27.20 -6.51 -20.37
CA SER A 284 -28.57 -6.67 -20.87
C SER A 284 -28.64 -6.96 -22.37
N GLN A 285 -27.56 -6.68 -23.10
CA GLN A 285 -27.47 -6.90 -24.54
C GLN A 285 -26.02 -7.08 -24.98
N LEU A 286 -25.85 -7.83 -26.07
CA LEU A 286 -24.60 -7.99 -26.80
C LEU A 286 -24.73 -7.32 -28.17
N LEU A 287 -23.71 -6.58 -28.57
CA LEU A 287 -23.65 -5.90 -29.86
C LEU A 287 -22.60 -6.59 -30.74
N LEU A 288 -23.01 -6.96 -31.95
CA LEU A 288 -22.11 -7.62 -32.89
C LEU A 288 -20.92 -6.73 -33.29
N SER A 289 -21.13 -5.41 -33.34
CA SER A 289 -20.08 -4.42 -33.66
C SER A 289 -18.96 -4.39 -32.62
N ASP A 290 -19.30 -4.55 -31.34
CA ASP A 290 -18.31 -4.57 -30.27
C ASP A 290 -17.51 -5.87 -30.33
N LEU A 291 -18.19 -7.00 -30.58
CA LEU A 291 -17.54 -8.29 -30.77
C LEU A 291 -16.54 -8.26 -31.95
N VAL A 292 -16.93 -7.64 -33.06
CA VAL A 292 -16.04 -7.39 -34.21
C VAL A 292 -14.82 -6.58 -33.78
N LYS A 293 -15.03 -5.50 -33.01
CA LYS A 293 -13.93 -4.66 -32.52
C LYS A 293 -12.97 -5.43 -31.62
N GLU A 294 -13.49 -6.22 -30.69
CA GLU A 294 -12.67 -7.04 -29.79
C GLU A 294 -11.85 -8.09 -30.56
N ILE A 295 -12.46 -8.80 -31.52
CA ILE A 295 -11.75 -9.79 -32.34
C ILE A 295 -10.71 -9.13 -33.25
N MET A 296 -11.05 -7.99 -33.88
CA MET A 296 -10.10 -7.23 -34.73
C MET A 296 -8.93 -6.63 -33.96
N SER A 297 -9.04 -6.48 -32.63
CA SER A 297 -7.96 -5.97 -31.79
C SER A 297 -6.87 -7.01 -31.51
N ILE A 298 -7.11 -8.28 -31.84
CA ILE A 298 -6.18 -9.37 -31.60
C ILE A 298 -5.05 -9.29 -32.62
N GLU A 299 -3.81 -9.28 -32.12
CA GLU A 299 -2.62 -9.31 -32.97
C GLU A 299 -2.63 -10.57 -33.86
N GLY A 300 -2.49 -10.36 -35.17
CA GLY A 300 -2.53 -11.43 -36.17
C GLY A 300 -3.88 -11.66 -36.84
N VAL A 301 -4.96 -11.04 -36.36
CA VAL A 301 -6.22 -10.95 -37.11
C VAL A 301 -6.09 -9.86 -38.16
N LYS A 302 -6.32 -10.22 -39.42
CA LYS A 302 -6.23 -9.30 -40.56
C LYS A 302 -7.58 -8.74 -40.97
N ASP A 303 -8.60 -9.60 -41.04
CA ASP A 303 -9.96 -9.21 -41.43
C ASP A 303 -11.00 -10.22 -40.89
N ILE A 304 -12.25 -9.77 -40.73
CA ILE A 304 -13.40 -10.62 -40.42
C ILE A 304 -14.35 -10.60 -41.61
N GLN A 305 -14.27 -11.66 -42.44
CA GLN A 305 -15.05 -11.76 -43.68
C GLN A 305 -16.54 -11.93 -43.43
N GLN A 306 -16.91 -12.63 -42.36
CA GLN A 306 -18.29 -12.83 -41.95
C GLN A 306 -18.36 -13.11 -40.45
N ILE A 307 -19.35 -12.55 -39.77
CA ILE A 307 -19.64 -12.86 -38.37
C ILE A 307 -21.14 -12.79 -38.11
N SER A 308 -21.64 -13.65 -37.21
CA SER A 308 -23.03 -13.63 -36.75
C SER A 308 -23.11 -14.13 -35.31
N MET A 309 -24.12 -13.66 -34.58
CA MET A 309 -24.40 -14.04 -33.20
C MET A 309 -25.88 -14.39 -33.05
N ASN A 310 -26.20 -15.51 -32.39
CA ASN A 310 -27.58 -15.95 -32.15
C ASN A 310 -27.72 -16.60 -30.76
N ASP A 311 -28.95 -16.62 -30.24
CA ASP A 311 -29.30 -17.40 -29.04
C ASP A 311 -29.49 -18.88 -29.41
N CYS A 312 -28.80 -19.79 -28.71
CA CYS A 312 -28.87 -21.23 -28.97
C CYS A 312 -30.20 -21.85 -28.49
N GLY A 313 -30.89 -21.23 -27.53
CA GLY A 313 -32.15 -21.70 -26.95
C GLY A 313 -33.41 -21.15 -27.65
N ALA A 314 -33.28 -20.11 -28.48
CA ALA A 314 -34.43 -19.47 -29.11
C ALA A 314 -34.91 -20.25 -30.35
N SER A 315 -36.18 -20.66 -30.35
CA SER A 315 -36.82 -21.31 -31.51
C SER A 315 -37.02 -20.38 -32.72
N ARG A 316 -36.70 -19.09 -32.59
CA ARG A 316 -36.76 -18.09 -33.66
C ARG A 316 -35.52 -17.23 -33.62
N ALA A 317 -34.86 -17.09 -34.77
CA ALA A 317 -33.77 -16.14 -34.95
C ALA A 317 -34.21 -14.72 -34.55
N SER A 318 -33.33 -14.01 -33.85
CA SER A 318 -33.53 -12.60 -33.53
C SER A 318 -33.86 -11.82 -34.80
N LYS A 319 -34.87 -10.93 -34.74
CA LYS A 319 -35.19 -10.04 -35.87
C LYS A 319 -34.10 -9.01 -36.15
N ASP A 320 -33.17 -8.84 -35.22
CA ASP A 320 -32.11 -7.83 -35.25
C ASP A 320 -30.75 -8.55 -35.27
N ALA A 321 -30.14 -8.65 -36.46
CA ALA A 321 -28.90 -9.40 -36.67
C ALA A 321 -27.67 -8.79 -35.98
N TRP A 322 -27.78 -7.54 -35.50
CA TRP A 322 -26.68 -6.77 -34.92
C TRP A 322 -26.71 -6.71 -33.40
N ARG A 323 -27.80 -7.19 -32.78
CA ARG A 323 -28.01 -7.10 -31.33
C ARG A 323 -28.71 -8.37 -30.81
N LEU A 324 -28.17 -8.90 -29.72
CA LEU A 324 -28.77 -9.98 -28.96
C LEU A 324 -29.16 -9.48 -27.57
N CYS A 325 -30.44 -9.59 -27.19
CA CYS A 325 -30.90 -9.24 -25.85
C CYS A 325 -30.66 -10.43 -24.90
N LEU A 326 -30.17 -10.12 -23.71
CA LEU A 326 -29.94 -11.10 -22.65
C LEU A 326 -31.09 -11.06 -21.64
N GLU A 327 -31.44 -12.22 -21.10
CA GLU A 327 -32.41 -12.33 -20.01
C GLU A 327 -31.83 -11.74 -18.72
N GLU A 328 -32.69 -11.13 -17.91
CA GLU A 328 -32.27 -10.48 -16.66
C GLU A 328 -31.64 -11.50 -15.71
N GLY A 329 -30.45 -11.19 -15.19
CA GLY A 329 -29.74 -12.05 -14.24
C GLY A 329 -28.96 -13.21 -14.85
N LYS A 330 -28.89 -13.33 -16.20
CA LYS A 330 -28.12 -14.38 -16.87
C LYS A 330 -26.79 -13.89 -17.42
N LYS A 331 -25.75 -14.74 -17.34
CA LYS A 331 -24.45 -14.51 -18.01
C LYS A 331 -24.43 -15.17 -19.40
N PRO A 332 -23.97 -14.48 -20.45
CA PRO A 332 -23.81 -15.10 -21.76
C PRO A 332 -22.61 -16.05 -21.77
N VAL A 333 -22.76 -17.23 -22.37
CA VAL A 333 -21.69 -18.22 -22.54
C VAL A 333 -21.70 -18.74 -23.98
N LEU A 334 -20.52 -19.00 -24.55
CA LEU A 334 -20.42 -19.63 -25.86
C LEU A 334 -21.00 -21.05 -25.83
N CYS A 335 -21.81 -21.39 -26.83
CA CYS A 335 -22.39 -22.73 -26.95
C CYS A 335 -21.75 -23.54 -28.08
N ASP A 336 -21.98 -24.86 -28.09
CA ASP A 336 -21.41 -25.81 -29.06
C ASP A 336 -21.81 -25.58 -30.53
N LEU A 337 -22.82 -24.74 -30.78
CA LEU A 337 -23.20 -24.34 -32.14
C LEU A 337 -22.29 -23.24 -32.72
N SER A 338 -21.36 -22.72 -31.94
CA SER A 338 -20.38 -21.74 -32.38
C SER A 338 -19.42 -22.35 -33.40
N SER A 339 -19.07 -21.60 -34.43
CA SER A 339 -18.24 -22.10 -35.54
C SER A 339 -17.25 -21.05 -36.03
N PHE A 340 -15.97 -21.37 -35.91
CA PHE A 340 -14.89 -20.50 -36.33
C PHE A 340 -14.13 -21.13 -37.49
N SER A 341 -13.95 -20.37 -38.57
CA SER A 341 -13.17 -20.77 -39.73
C SER A 341 -12.10 -19.74 -40.03
N TYR A 342 -10.89 -20.22 -40.32
CA TYR A 342 -9.70 -19.38 -40.50
C TYR A 342 -9.15 -19.52 -41.92
N SER A 343 -8.56 -18.44 -42.43
CA SER A 343 -7.89 -18.45 -43.74
C SER A 343 -6.65 -17.57 -43.78
N LYS A 344 -5.66 -17.95 -44.60
CA LYS A 344 -4.51 -17.13 -44.97
C LYS A 344 -4.64 -16.79 -46.46
N GLY A 345 -5.22 -15.62 -46.77
CA GLY A 345 -5.67 -15.29 -48.12
C GLY A 345 -6.77 -16.25 -48.59
N THR A 346 -6.53 -17.00 -49.67
CA THR A 346 -7.52 -17.97 -50.20
C THR A 346 -7.38 -19.37 -49.61
N LEU A 347 -6.39 -19.62 -48.74
CA LEU A 347 -6.13 -20.94 -48.17
C LEU A 347 -6.94 -21.13 -46.88
N PRO A 348 -7.93 -22.05 -46.84
CA PRO A 348 -8.60 -22.40 -45.59
C PRO A 348 -7.64 -23.16 -44.67
N LEU A 349 -7.67 -22.84 -43.38
CA LEU A 349 -6.85 -23.47 -42.35
C LEU A 349 -7.66 -24.51 -41.58
N ASN A 350 -6.99 -25.58 -41.17
CA ASN A 350 -7.54 -26.56 -40.24
C ASN A 350 -6.86 -26.37 -38.88
N ILE A 351 -7.63 -25.91 -37.89
CA ILE A 351 -7.11 -25.56 -36.57
C ILE A 351 -6.96 -26.82 -35.72
N ASN A 352 -5.79 -26.99 -35.12
CA ASN A 352 -5.53 -28.08 -34.18
C ASN A 352 -6.05 -27.73 -32.78
N GLN A 353 -7.19 -28.32 -32.41
CA GLN A 353 -7.86 -28.05 -31.13
C GLN A 353 -6.99 -28.37 -29.91
N THR A 354 -6.16 -29.42 -29.95
CA THR A 354 -5.27 -29.77 -28.84
C THR A 354 -4.23 -28.68 -28.55
N LYS A 355 -3.74 -27.99 -29.59
CA LYS A 355 -2.84 -26.83 -29.38
C LYS A 355 -3.59 -25.60 -28.88
N VAL A 356 -4.83 -25.39 -29.32
CA VAL A 356 -5.68 -24.29 -28.86
C VAL A 356 -5.94 -24.44 -27.36
N GLU A 357 -6.32 -25.63 -26.91
CA GLU A 357 -6.48 -25.96 -25.48
C GLU A 357 -5.20 -25.70 -24.70
N LYS A 358 -4.03 -26.05 -25.26
CA LYS A 358 -2.74 -25.75 -24.65
C LYS A 358 -2.54 -24.24 -24.45
N TYR A 359 -2.80 -23.43 -25.47
CA TYR A 359 -2.68 -21.97 -25.38
C TYR A 359 -3.71 -21.34 -24.42
N LEU A 360 -4.94 -21.86 -24.35
CA LEU A 360 -5.92 -21.43 -23.36
C LEU A 360 -5.46 -21.73 -21.93
N ASN A 361 -4.87 -22.91 -21.70
CA ASN A 361 -4.29 -23.24 -20.40
C ASN A 361 -3.09 -22.34 -20.06
N GLU A 362 -2.25 -21.99 -21.03
CA GLU A 362 -1.16 -21.01 -20.83
C GLU A 362 -1.72 -19.64 -20.39
N ILE A 363 -2.80 -19.15 -21.01
CA ILE A 363 -3.47 -17.90 -20.59
C ILE A 363 -3.99 -18.00 -19.15
N LYS A 364 -4.66 -19.10 -18.80
CA LYS A 364 -5.17 -19.32 -17.43
C LYS A 364 -4.05 -19.36 -16.39
N GLU A 365 -2.92 -20.01 -16.70
CA GLU A 365 -1.75 -20.03 -15.81
C GLU A 365 -1.12 -18.63 -15.65
N GLU A 366 -1.04 -17.85 -16.72
CA GLU A 366 -0.60 -16.44 -16.64
C GLU A 366 -1.53 -15.59 -15.77
N GLU A 367 -2.83 -15.84 -15.75
CA GLU A 367 -3.79 -15.18 -14.85
C GLU A 367 -3.56 -15.57 -13.39
N ARG A 368 -3.34 -16.85 -13.10
CA ARG A 368 -3.02 -17.32 -11.74
C ARG A 368 -1.75 -16.66 -11.20
N LEU A 369 -0.69 -16.64 -12.01
CA LEU A 369 0.58 -15.99 -11.64
C LEU A 369 0.41 -14.48 -11.40
N ARG A 370 -0.49 -13.82 -12.15
CA ARG A 370 -0.83 -12.41 -11.90
C ARG A 370 -1.48 -12.21 -10.53
N VAL A 371 -2.40 -13.08 -10.13
CA VAL A 371 -3.04 -13.02 -8.80
C VAL A 371 -2.01 -13.27 -7.70
N GLU A 372 -1.13 -14.26 -7.85
CA GLU A 372 -0.05 -14.51 -6.88
C GLU A 372 0.90 -13.32 -6.76
N ASN A 373 1.26 -12.69 -7.88
CA ASN A 373 2.11 -11.50 -7.89
C ASN A 373 1.41 -10.31 -7.21
N ALA A 374 0.11 -10.12 -7.49
CA ALA A 374 -0.70 -9.10 -6.84
C ALA A 374 -0.75 -9.32 -5.31
N GLN A 375 -0.91 -10.56 -4.87
CA GLN A 375 -0.92 -10.94 -3.45
C GLN A 375 0.41 -10.62 -2.74
N GLN A 376 1.55 -10.80 -3.42
CA GLN A 376 2.87 -10.51 -2.84
C GLN A 376 3.15 -8.99 -2.76
N ASN A 377 2.60 -8.20 -3.69
CA ASN A 377 2.89 -6.78 -3.84
C ASN A 377 1.77 -5.88 -3.29
N LYS A 378 1.27 -6.19 -2.08
CA LYS A 378 0.17 -5.46 -1.43
C LYS A 378 0.59 -4.45 -0.35
N GLU A 379 1.86 -4.44 0.01
CA GLU A 379 2.38 -3.56 1.06
C GLU A 379 3.37 -2.55 0.46
N LEU A 380 3.26 -1.30 0.90
CA LEU A 380 4.33 -0.33 0.71
C LEU A 380 5.48 -0.67 1.66
N THR A 381 6.70 -0.62 1.15
CA THR A 381 7.89 -0.82 1.97
C THR A 381 8.24 0.46 2.72
N PHE A 382 8.76 0.30 3.93
CA PHE A 382 9.39 1.41 4.63
C PHE A 382 10.78 1.68 4.03
N PRO A 383 11.26 2.92 4.06
CA PRO A 383 12.66 3.20 3.73
C PRO A 383 13.58 2.44 4.70
N GLU A 384 14.71 1.97 4.17
CA GLU A 384 15.77 1.37 4.98
C GLU A 384 16.78 2.46 5.36
N GLY A 385 17.06 2.58 6.65
CA GLY A 385 18.06 3.50 7.19
C GLY A 385 19.16 2.75 7.95
N ASN A 386 20.33 3.37 8.06
CA ASN A 386 21.45 2.84 8.82
C ASN A 386 21.38 3.36 10.26
N ALA A 387 21.50 2.44 11.23
CA ALA A 387 21.56 2.82 12.62
C ALA A 387 22.95 3.40 12.97
N TYR A 388 22.95 4.60 13.52
CA TYR A 388 24.14 5.27 14.04
C TYR A 388 24.00 5.53 15.55
N ASP A 389 25.13 5.61 16.25
CA ASP A 389 25.18 6.02 17.66
C ASP A 389 25.10 7.55 17.79
N ILE A 390 23.93 8.09 17.44
CA ILE A 390 23.73 9.54 17.34
C ILE A 390 23.67 10.25 18.70
N ASP A 391 23.45 9.51 19.80
CA ASP A 391 23.42 10.07 21.16
C ASP A 391 24.71 9.92 21.95
N ASP A 392 25.74 9.25 21.42
CA ASP A 392 27.03 9.18 22.11
C ASP A 392 27.67 10.56 22.22
N TYR A 393 28.20 10.86 23.40
CA TYR A 393 28.71 12.19 23.71
C TYR A 393 29.96 12.08 24.58
N SER A 394 31.06 12.62 24.05
CA SER A 394 32.30 12.81 24.79
C SER A 394 32.39 14.23 25.33
N SER A 395 32.94 14.37 26.53
CA SER A 395 33.05 15.67 27.21
C SER A 395 33.90 16.66 26.41
N ILE A 396 33.44 17.91 26.31
CA ILE A 396 34.21 19.01 25.71
C ILE A 396 35.54 19.26 26.42
N LEU A 397 35.69 18.81 27.67
CA LEU A 397 36.94 18.94 28.43
C LEU A 397 38.13 18.29 27.70
N ASN A 398 37.86 17.25 26.91
CA ASN A 398 38.88 16.50 26.17
C ASN A 398 39.30 17.20 24.87
N GLU A 399 38.58 18.23 24.42
CA GLU A 399 38.90 19.02 23.23
C GLU A 399 39.81 20.22 23.54
N PHE A 400 40.06 20.51 24.82
CA PHE A 400 40.94 21.60 25.23
C PHE A 400 42.42 21.23 25.06
N PRO A 401 43.28 22.21 24.73
CA PRO A 401 44.73 22.00 24.72
C PRO A 401 45.24 21.47 26.07
N ASP A 402 46.22 20.57 26.03
CA ASP A 402 46.80 19.93 27.21
C ASP A 402 47.33 20.93 28.27
N THR A 403 47.71 22.13 27.86
CA THR A 403 48.17 23.21 28.74
C THR A 403 47.11 23.66 29.75
N TYR A 404 45.83 23.36 29.53
CA TYR A 404 44.75 23.65 30.48
C TYR A 404 44.68 22.61 31.61
N GLY A 405 45.20 21.40 31.40
CA GLY A 405 45.24 20.33 32.39
C GLY A 405 43.87 19.74 32.76
N ILE A 406 42.86 19.94 31.90
CA ILE A 406 41.47 19.53 32.16
C ILE A 406 40.98 18.33 31.37
N GLY A 407 41.66 17.99 30.26
CA GLY A 407 41.34 16.82 29.45
C GLY A 407 41.74 15.50 30.10
N SER A 408 41.64 14.42 29.32
CA SER A 408 41.89 13.04 29.76
C SER A 408 43.26 12.85 30.41
N TYR A 409 44.31 13.46 29.87
CA TYR A 409 45.68 13.40 30.38
C TYR A 409 45.90 14.17 31.69
N GLY A 410 45.01 15.10 32.04
CA GLY A 410 45.16 15.95 33.23
C GLY A 410 46.37 16.90 33.14
N ILE A 411 46.95 17.23 34.29
CA ILE A 411 48.10 18.15 34.38
C ILE A 411 49.38 17.39 34.00
N ILE A 412 50.01 17.75 32.88
CA ILE A 412 51.26 17.13 32.39
C ILE A 412 52.50 17.64 33.14
N SER A 413 52.46 18.89 33.62
CA SER A 413 53.54 19.50 34.40
C SER A 413 53.49 19.08 35.88
N GLU A 414 54.48 19.53 36.67
CA GLU A 414 54.46 19.32 38.13
C GLU A 414 53.14 19.83 38.74
N ALA A 415 52.44 18.94 39.44
CA ALA A 415 51.12 19.21 40.02
C ALA A 415 51.28 19.88 41.38
N THR A 416 51.12 21.20 41.43
CA THR A 416 51.01 21.93 42.71
C THR A 416 49.55 21.96 43.17
N PRO A 417 49.28 22.06 44.49
CA PRO A 417 47.91 22.17 45.01
C PRO A 417 47.12 23.32 44.39
N GLU A 418 47.77 24.45 44.11
CA GLU A 418 47.16 25.61 43.45
C GLU A 418 46.77 25.29 42.01
N ARG A 419 47.65 24.59 41.28
CA ARG A 419 47.40 24.22 39.88
C ARG A 419 46.25 23.22 39.76
N GLU A 420 46.20 22.25 40.67
CA GLU A 420 45.08 21.32 40.79
C GLU A 420 43.77 22.03 41.11
N ALA A 421 43.79 22.99 42.05
CA ALA A 421 42.60 23.76 42.41
C ALA A 421 42.05 24.59 41.23
N LEU A 422 42.93 25.23 40.44
CA LEU A 422 42.53 25.98 39.24
C LEU A 422 41.95 25.06 38.16
N ALA A 423 42.57 23.90 37.92
CA ALA A 423 42.05 22.92 36.98
C ALA A 423 40.66 22.41 37.41
N LYS A 424 40.48 22.12 38.71
CA LYS A 424 39.18 21.73 39.27
C LYS A 424 38.12 22.82 39.13
N GLN A 425 38.48 24.08 39.37
CA GLN A 425 37.57 25.22 39.21
C GLN A 425 37.10 25.34 37.76
N LEU A 426 38.02 25.24 36.78
CA LEU A 426 37.67 25.32 35.36
C LEU A 426 36.81 24.13 34.92
N LYS A 427 37.15 22.91 35.34
CA LYS A 427 36.29 21.73 35.09
C LYS A 427 34.88 21.94 35.63
N GLY A 428 34.75 22.43 36.87
CA GLY A 428 33.46 22.74 37.49
C GLY A 428 32.64 23.76 36.70
N TYR A 429 33.29 24.80 36.17
CA TYR A 429 32.63 25.79 35.30
C TYR A 429 32.13 25.17 33.98
N LEU A 430 32.97 24.36 33.32
CA LEU A 430 32.67 23.79 32.01
C LEU A 430 31.65 22.66 32.03
N ILE A 431 31.54 21.90 33.13
CA ILE A 431 30.56 20.83 33.31
C ILE A 431 29.12 21.31 33.10
N PHE A 432 28.82 22.58 33.39
CA PHE A 432 27.50 23.16 33.12
C PHE A 432 27.13 23.09 31.63
N PHE A 433 28.03 23.54 30.75
CA PHE A 433 27.83 23.50 29.30
C PHE A 433 27.85 22.07 28.78
N ASP A 434 28.76 21.26 29.32
CA ASP A 434 28.91 19.85 28.98
C ASP A 434 27.59 19.08 29.23
N LYS A 435 26.92 19.34 30.36
CA LYS A 435 25.64 18.73 30.70
C LYS A 435 24.50 19.17 29.79
N ILE A 436 24.51 20.42 29.32
CA ILE A 436 23.53 20.91 28.35
C ILE A 436 23.71 20.16 27.03
N LEU A 437 24.94 20.10 26.51
CA LEU A 437 25.26 19.38 25.26
C LEU A 437 24.91 17.91 25.37
N ALA A 438 25.34 17.23 26.42
CA ALA A 438 25.01 15.83 26.68
C ALA A 438 23.49 15.58 26.68
N SER A 439 22.69 16.54 27.15
CA SER A 439 21.24 16.44 27.11
C SER A 439 20.70 16.54 25.67
N TYR A 440 21.21 17.46 24.85
CA TYR A 440 20.82 17.58 23.45
C TYR A 440 21.15 16.31 22.63
N PHE A 441 22.36 15.76 22.77
CA PHE A 441 22.69 14.47 22.13
C PHE A 441 21.76 13.36 22.62
N LYS A 442 21.44 13.34 23.92
CA LYS A 442 20.49 12.34 24.43
C LYS A 442 19.07 12.52 23.90
N HIS A 443 18.63 13.74 23.67
CA HIS A 443 17.37 14.03 23.02
C HIS A 443 17.36 13.50 21.58
N LEU A 444 18.46 13.70 20.84
CA LEU A 444 18.58 13.24 19.46
C LEU A 444 18.41 11.72 19.33
N GLY A 445 19.11 10.91 20.14
CA GLY A 445 18.92 9.45 20.14
C GLY A 445 17.55 8.98 20.63
N LYS A 446 16.72 9.89 21.16
CA LYS A 446 15.36 9.60 21.62
C LYS A 446 14.28 10.06 20.66
N VAL A 447 14.62 10.71 19.55
CA VAL A 447 13.65 11.17 18.53
C VAL A 447 12.75 10.03 18.05
N LYS A 448 13.31 8.86 17.73
CA LYS A 448 12.54 7.67 17.32
C LYS A 448 11.53 7.18 18.35
N GLU A 449 11.86 7.30 19.63
CA GLU A 449 10.96 6.93 20.72
C GLU A 449 9.88 7.99 20.97
N ILE A 450 10.19 9.27 20.73
CA ILE A 450 9.28 10.41 20.90
C ILE A 450 8.26 10.49 19.75
N LEU A 451 8.70 10.24 18.52
CA LEU A 451 7.85 10.33 17.31
C LEU A 451 7.11 9.03 17.00
N SER A 452 7.41 7.94 17.70
CA SER A 452 6.69 6.67 17.52
C SER A 452 5.22 6.81 17.92
N VAL A 453 4.33 6.40 17.01
CA VAL A 453 2.87 6.41 17.21
C VAL A 453 2.43 5.32 18.17
N THR A 454 3.17 4.20 18.19
CA THR A 454 2.95 3.04 19.06
C THR A 454 3.76 3.10 20.37
N GLY A 455 4.48 4.21 20.59
CA GLY A 455 5.39 4.39 21.71
C GLY A 455 4.69 4.53 23.07
N ASN A 456 5.37 4.07 24.12
CA ASN A 456 4.90 4.19 25.51
C ASN A 456 5.63 5.31 26.29
N VAL A 457 6.38 6.16 25.59
CA VAL A 457 7.21 7.19 26.22
C VAL A 457 6.32 8.31 26.77
N LYS A 458 6.38 8.51 28.09
CA LYS A 458 5.61 9.54 28.80
C LYS A 458 6.42 10.79 29.14
N LYS A 459 7.75 10.70 29.11
CA LYS A 459 8.65 11.81 29.43
C LYS A 459 9.12 12.49 28.15
N THR A 460 9.26 13.80 28.20
CA THR A 460 9.68 14.62 27.05
C THR A 460 11.08 15.17 27.18
N TYR A 461 11.70 15.08 28.37
CA TYR A 461 13.06 15.53 28.63
C TYR A 461 14.00 14.35 28.86
N PHE A 462 15.13 14.36 28.16
CA PHE A 462 16.12 13.29 28.18
C PHE A 462 17.50 13.87 28.46
N THR A 463 18.27 13.13 29.25
CA THR A 463 19.63 13.53 29.60
C THR A 463 20.45 12.28 29.91
N GLN A 464 21.77 12.40 29.84
CA GLN A 464 22.71 11.33 30.14
C GLN A 464 23.78 11.79 31.12
N ALA A 465 24.38 10.83 31.82
CA ALA A 465 25.54 11.09 32.67
C ALA A 465 26.73 11.50 31.78
N LEU A 466 27.54 12.44 32.26
CA LEU A 466 28.79 12.78 31.60
C LEU A 466 29.78 11.63 31.79
N LYS A 467 30.49 11.29 30.71
CA LYS A 467 31.51 10.24 30.68
C LYS A 467 32.87 10.87 30.38
N ASP A 468 33.93 10.11 30.58
CA ASP A 468 35.30 10.46 30.17
C ASP A 468 35.85 11.75 30.79
N ILE A 469 35.40 12.08 32.01
CA ILE A 469 35.92 13.20 32.81
C ILE A 469 36.87 12.66 33.88
N ASN A 470 38.15 12.97 33.74
CA ASN A 470 39.16 12.62 34.73
C ASN A 470 38.91 13.39 36.06
N GLY A 471 38.78 12.65 37.17
CA GLY A 471 38.52 13.21 38.51
C GLY A 471 37.08 13.68 38.75
N PHE A 472 36.10 13.17 38.00
CA PHE A 472 34.70 13.61 38.11
C PHE A 472 34.10 13.50 39.52
N ASP A 473 34.40 12.41 40.24
CA ASP A 473 33.94 12.17 41.62
C ASP A 473 34.39 13.24 42.62
N GLU A 474 35.43 14.01 42.29
CA GLU A 474 35.93 15.11 43.12
C GLU A 474 35.20 16.44 42.86
N LEU A 475 34.48 16.54 41.74
CA LEU A 475 33.82 17.77 41.28
C LEU A 475 32.34 17.82 41.68
N VAL A 476 31.71 16.66 41.84
CA VAL A 476 30.27 16.55 42.12
C VAL A 476 30.06 15.64 43.32
N SER A 477 29.26 16.07 44.29
CA SER A 477 28.87 15.22 45.42
C SER A 477 28.07 14.03 44.92
N LYS A 478 28.38 12.82 45.38
CA LYS A 478 27.51 11.65 45.17
C LYS A 478 26.14 11.95 45.78
N ALA A 479 25.12 11.97 44.92
CA ALA A 479 23.73 12.18 45.30
C ALA A 479 23.16 10.98 46.04
#